data_AF-A0A1G7CI54-F1
#
_entry.id   AF-A0A1G7CI54-F1
#
_cell.length_a   1.000
_cell.length_b   1.000
_cell.length_c   1.000
_cell.angle_alpha   90.00
_cell.angle_beta   90.00
_cell.angle_gamma   90.00
#
_symmetry.space_group_name_H-M   'P 1'
#
loop_
_entity.id
_entity.type
_entity.pdbx_description
1 polymer ?
#
loop_
_entity_poly.entity_id
_entity_poly.type
_entity_poly.pdbx_seq_one_letter_code
_entity_poly.pdbx_strand_id
1 'polypeptide(L)'
;MKKILSSLLIFLVTMLSAGTSYAGNNVIYEYDANGNLIRKSAVNVAESGYIPTEKKTFTGKEKVAINAKGVSSANNAKTTVQFWMYWTGQDNMMPFSWHSGYTLWLNSNVFGFNTENGDIFGFPAESIANKWVQVTAIFHNGDITKSEIYVNGTKQTLQHYGSQSLIKSVSETANISGWAKSEDYRFKGQISDLKIWKRELTQTEISSSVFSKNPVALADLVGEWKLRDEPVQSLKFNGSQQMKLSGIQADSNPDVQTTVQFWMKWDGNQIEMPFSWANSSYDLYFNDRLFGFNTGNGDLYGTSSDPLVNKWVHVSAIFTNGDIYKNELYINGVRQTLAKIGTASNRNVADSAYFSGWNNDTQYQFHGNIAELKVWNRALNPIEIESEMYKTPAIGSNLIYVY
;
A
#
# COMPACT_ATOMS: atom_id res chain seq x y z
N MET A 1 -25.56 16.29 50.56
CA MET A 1 -26.32 15.72 49.44
C MET A 1 -26.31 16.73 48.30
N LYS A 2 -25.30 16.73 47.41
CA LYS A 2 -25.22 16.02 46.10
C LYS A 2 -26.44 16.25 45.17
N LYS A 3 -26.24 17.10 44.16
CA LYS A 3 -26.75 17.06 42.76
C LYS A 3 -25.81 17.97 41.95
N ILE A 4 -24.68 17.50 41.42
CA ILE A 4 -24.47 16.90 40.08
C ILE A 4 -25.34 17.58 39.00
N LEU A 5 -24.76 18.56 38.30
CA LEU A 5 -25.13 18.92 36.94
C LEU A 5 -23.95 18.53 36.03
N SER A 6 -24.25 17.63 35.09
CA SER A 6 -23.33 17.16 34.07
C SER A 6 -23.14 18.22 32.99
N SER A 7 -21.90 18.65 32.76
CA SER A 7 -21.54 19.43 31.57
C SER A 7 -21.20 18.46 30.44
N LEU A 8 -22.17 18.27 29.54
CA LEU A 8 -22.00 17.62 28.25
C LEU A 8 -21.47 18.71 27.28
N LEU A 9 -20.16 18.73 27.00
CA LEU A 9 -19.58 19.64 26.01
C LEU A 9 -19.41 18.89 24.69
N ILE A 10 -20.41 19.03 23.83
CA ILE A 10 -20.37 18.62 22.42
C ILE A 10 -19.54 19.67 21.68
N PHE A 11 -18.32 19.34 21.25
CA PHE A 11 -17.59 20.16 20.28
C PHE A 11 -18.00 19.73 18.88
N LEU A 12 -18.99 20.45 18.34
CA LEU A 12 -19.31 20.52 16.93
C LEU A 12 -18.25 21.42 16.28
N VAL A 13 -17.35 20.85 15.46
CA VAL A 13 -16.47 21.65 14.60
C VAL A 13 -16.89 21.40 13.16
N THR A 14 -17.69 22.33 12.63
CA THR A 14 -17.89 22.48 11.18
C THR A 14 -17.65 23.93 10.78
N MET A 15 -16.75 24.06 9.80
CA MET A 15 -16.52 25.18 8.89
C MET A 15 -15.78 26.41 9.42
N LEU A 16 -14.52 26.53 9.01
CA LEU A 16 -13.96 27.80 8.54
C LEU A 16 -13.15 27.53 7.27
N SER A 17 -13.49 28.29 6.23
CA SER A 17 -12.92 28.34 4.89
C SER A 17 -11.58 29.06 4.85
N ALA A 18 -10.74 28.64 3.90
CA ALA A 18 -9.67 29.39 3.24
C ALA A 18 -8.51 29.95 4.10
N GLY A 19 -7.32 29.37 3.86
CA GLY A 19 -6.06 30.11 3.91
C GLY A 19 -5.48 30.39 5.29
N THR A 20 -4.98 29.37 5.97
CA THR A 20 -3.87 29.56 6.93
C THR A 20 -2.61 28.97 6.33
N SER A 21 -1.71 29.85 5.90
CA SER A 21 -0.35 29.49 5.54
C SER A 21 0.43 29.15 6.82
N TYR A 22 0.74 27.88 7.02
CA TYR A 22 1.65 27.47 8.09
C TYR A 22 3.09 27.73 7.65
N ALA A 23 3.58 28.93 7.92
CA ALA A 23 5.01 29.21 7.88
C ALA A 23 5.66 28.71 9.18
N GLY A 24 6.61 27.79 9.04
CA GLY A 24 7.76 27.56 9.95
C GLY A 24 7.50 27.48 11.46
N ASN A 25 7.71 26.29 12.01
CA ASN A 25 7.64 25.91 13.43
C ASN A 25 6.21 25.75 13.95
N ASN A 26 5.81 24.48 14.08
CA ASN A 26 4.52 24.02 14.55
C ASN A 26 4.27 24.56 15.96
N VAL A 27 3.24 25.37 16.15
CA VAL A 27 2.98 26.05 17.42
C VAL A 27 1.52 25.84 17.81
N ILE A 28 1.28 25.34 19.03
CA ILE A 28 -0.02 25.40 19.70
C ILE A 28 -0.20 26.80 20.29
N TYR A 29 -1.35 27.40 19.99
CA TYR A 29 -1.82 28.63 20.60
C TYR A 29 -2.93 28.29 21.59
N GLU A 30 -2.73 28.58 22.87
CA GLU A 30 -3.75 28.47 23.91
C GLU A 30 -4.33 29.85 24.17
N TYR A 31 -5.65 29.99 24.15
CA TYR A 31 -6.35 31.26 24.39
C TYR A 31 -7.21 31.18 25.66
N ASP A 32 -7.42 32.32 26.33
CA ASP A 32 -8.34 32.43 27.46
C ASP A 32 -9.80 32.48 26.99
N ALA A 33 -10.73 32.45 27.94
CA ALA A 33 -12.17 32.54 27.67
C ALA A 33 -12.59 33.87 27.00
N ASN A 34 -11.71 34.87 27.00
CA ASN A 34 -11.93 36.17 26.37
C ASN A 34 -11.23 36.29 24.99
N GLY A 35 -10.56 35.22 24.52
CA GLY A 35 -9.84 35.19 23.25
C GLY A 35 -8.43 35.78 23.28
N ASN A 36 -7.86 36.05 24.47
CA ASN A 36 -6.48 36.50 24.59
C ASN A 36 -5.52 35.31 24.52
N LEU A 37 -4.41 35.46 23.80
CA LEU A 37 -3.39 34.42 23.72
C LEU A 37 -2.69 34.26 25.09
N ILE A 38 -2.82 33.07 25.69
CA ILE A 38 -2.17 32.70 26.96
C ILE A 38 -0.81 32.04 26.70
N ARG A 39 -0.72 31.16 25.70
CA ARG A 39 0.49 30.35 25.49
C ARG A 39 0.76 30.08 24.02
N LYS A 40 2.03 30.18 23.66
CA LYS A 40 2.58 29.81 22.36
C LYS A 40 3.60 28.69 22.57
N SER A 41 3.26 27.45 22.23
CA SER A 41 4.12 26.28 22.47
C SER A 41 4.54 25.64 21.16
N ALA A 42 5.83 25.51 20.88
CA ALA A 42 6.29 24.72 19.74
C ALA A 42 5.98 23.24 19.98
N VAL A 43 5.33 22.57 19.00
CA VAL A 43 5.08 21.13 19.02
C VAL A 43 6.21 20.43 18.31
N ASN A 44 7.04 19.74 19.09
CA ASN A 44 8.00 18.80 18.54
C ASN A 44 7.32 17.43 18.41
N VAL A 45 7.06 16.99 17.18
CA VAL A 45 6.44 15.68 16.95
C VAL A 45 7.34 14.54 17.43
N ALA A 46 8.66 14.76 17.51
CA ALA A 46 9.59 13.79 18.06
C ALA A 46 9.28 13.38 19.52
N GLU A 47 8.51 14.17 20.27
CA GLU A 47 8.12 13.90 21.66
C GLU A 47 6.64 13.47 21.82
N SER A 48 5.88 13.46 20.72
CA SER A 48 4.42 13.22 20.75
C SER A 48 4.00 11.78 21.07
N GLY A 49 4.94 10.82 21.04
CA GLY A 49 4.62 9.40 21.19
C GLY A 49 3.74 8.85 20.05
N TYR A 50 3.70 9.53 18.89
CA TYR A 50 2.90 9.11 17.74
C TYR A 50 3.32 7.71 17.27
N ILE A 51 2.34 6.81 17.16
CA ILE A 51 2.50 5.46 16.62
C ILE A 51 1.46 5.30 15.52
N PRO A 52 1.87 5.09 14.25
CA PRO A 52 0.93 4.75 13.19
C PRO A 52 0.09 3.53 13.57
N THR A 53 -1.21 3.64 13.35
CA THR A 53 -2.17 2.54 13.60
C THR A 53 -1.96 1.44 12.56
N GLU A 54 -2.08 1.81 11.28
CA GLU A 54 -1.71 0.98 10.13
C GLU A 54 -0.20 0.99 9.95
N LYS A 55 0.44 -0.18 9.90
CA LYS A 55 1.89 -0.33 9.72
C LYS A 55 2.22 -1.78 9.35
N LYS A 56 3.31 -1.97 8.61
CA LYS A 56 3.88 -3.28 8.33
C LYS A 56 5.15 -3.48 9.12
N THR A 57 5.29 -4.67 9.69
CA THR A 57 6.53 -5.07 10.37
C THR A 57 7.45 -5.77 9.38
N PHE A 58 8.72 -5.38 9.40
CA PHE A 58 9.80 -5.99 8.64
C PHE A 58 10.78 -6.62 9.64
N THR A 59 10.95 -7.94 9.56
CA THR A 59 11.81 -8.76 10.41
C THR A 59 13.20 -9.00 9.81
N GLY A 60 13.46 -8.41 8.64
CA GLY A 60 14.66 -8.65 7.84
C GLY A 60 14.47 -9.74 6.77
N LYS A 61 13.22 -10.12 6.47
CA LYS A 61 12.89 -11.09 5.40
C LYS A 61 11.96 -10.52 4.36
N GLU A 62 11.07 -9.64 4.78
CA GLU A 62 10.02 -9.06 3.97
C GLU A 62 10.59 -7.95 3.07
N LYS A 63 10.03 -7.87 1.88
CA LYS A 63 10.26 -6.85 0.86
C LYS A 63 8.90 -6.53 0.26
N VAL A 64 8.68 -5.27 -0.09
CA VAL A 64 7.45 -4.85 -0.79
C VAL A 64 7.83 -4.14 -2.07
N ALA A 65 7.42 -4.66 -3.21
CA ALA A 65 7.59 -3.98 -4.49
C ALA A 65 6.60 -2.80 -4.63
N ILE A 66 7.06 -1.72 -5.24
CA ILE A 66 6.31 -0.47 -5.44
C ILE A 66 6.29 -0.12 -6.92
N ASN A 67 5.10 0.11 -7.46
CA ASN A 67 4.89 0.66 -8.80
C ASN A 67 4.61 2.17 -8.72
N ALA A 68 5.63 2.97 -8.97
CA ALA A 68 5.59 4.43 -8.98
C ALA A 68 5.50 5.00 -10.41
N LYS A 69 4.68 4.39 -11.27
CA LYS A 69 4.53 4.80 -12.68
C LYS A 69 4.33 6.31 -12.85
N GLY A 70 5.08 6.88 -13.78
CA GLY A 70 5.01 8.29 -14.16
C GLY A 70 5.92 9.24 -13.38
N VAL A 71 6.79 8.75 -12.49
CA VAL A 71 7.94 9.55 -12.00
C VAL A 71 8.94 9.79 -13.12
N SER A 72 9.63 10.93 -13.11
CA SER A 72 10.58 11.30 -14.16
C SER A 72 12.00 10.94 -13.77
N SER A 73 12.73 10.27 -14.68
CA SER A 73 14.18 10.02 -14.57
C SER A 73 15.05 11.12 -15.18
N ALA A 74 14.43 12.18 -15.72
CA ALA A 74 15.13 13.28 -16.36
C ALA A 74 16.08 13.99 -15.39
N ASN A 75 17.20 14.49 -15.93
CA ASN A 75 18.19 15.24 -15.17
C ASN A 75 17.57 16.47 -14.48
N ASN A 76 17.92 16.71 -13.22
CA ASN A 76 17.33 17.75 -12.34
C ASN A 76 15.84 17.59 -11.99
N ALA A 77 15.15 16.54 -12.45
CA ALA A 77 13.82 16.25 -11.93
C ALA A 77 13.92 15.84 -10.45
N LYS A 78 12.90 16.21 -9.66
CA LYS A 78 12.81 15.90 -8.24
C LYS A 78 11.59 15.03 -7.95
N THR A 79 11.77 14.02 -7.11
CA THR A 79 10.70 13.13 -6.65
C THR A 79 10.70 13.09 -5.13
N THR A 80 9.54 13.25 -4.51
CA THR A 80 9.41 13.15 -3.05
C THR A 80 8.91 11.78 -2.65
N VAL A 81 9.60 11.13 -1.71
CA VAL A 81 9.17 9.91 -1.03
C VAL A 81 9.00 10.23 0.45
N GLN A 82 7.83 9.97 1.00
CA GLN A 82 7.52 10.20 2.41
C GLN A 82 6.98 8.93 3.05
N PHE A 83 7.37 8.61 4.27
CA PHE A 83 6.83 7.50 5.04
C PHE A 83 7.09 7.69 6.53
N TRP A 84 6.30 7.01 7.36
CA TRP A 84 6.63 6.82 8.77
C TRP A 84 7.53 5.60 8.93
N MET A 85 8.55 5.72 9.78
CA MET A 85 9.52 4.66 10.05
C MET A 85 9.78 4.52 11.55
N TYR A 86 9.80 3.29 12.02
CA TYR A 86 10.42 2.89 13.28
C TYR A 86 11.64 2.02 12.94
N TRP A 87 12.84 2.58 13.11
CA TRP A 87 14.09 1.86 12.90
C TRP A 87 14.68 1.39 14.22
N THR A 88 15.12 0.13 14.27
CA THR A 88 15.61 -0.54 15.49
C THR A 88 17.08 -0.24 15.83
N GLY A 89 17.73 0.70 15.12
CA GLY A 89 19.13 1.07 15.35
C GLY A 89 20.16 0.13 14.71
N GLN A 90 19.71 -0.86 13.94
CA GLN A 90 20.58 -1.83 13.28
C GLN A 90 21.15 -1.29 11.96
N ASP A 91 22.40 -1.61 11.67
CA ASP A 91 23.08 -1.17 10.46
C ASP A 91 22.77 -2.04 9.24
N ASN A 92 23.21 -1.54 8.09
CA ASN A 92 23.18 -2.18 6.79
C ASN A 92 21.76 -2.48 6.27
N MET A 93 20.88 -1.49 6.34
CA MET A 93 19.46 -1.63 5.98
C MET A 93 19.01 -0.56 4.99
N MET A 94 18.22 -0.95 3.99
CA MET A 94 17.63 -0.03 3.03
C MET A 94 16.12 0.04 3.25
N PRO A 95 15.58 1.04 3.98
CA PRO A 95 14.14 1.16 4.15
C PRO A 95 13.40 1.40 2.83
N PHE A 96 14.07 2.04 1.85
CA PHE A 96 13.50 2.31 0.53
C PHE A 96 14.59 2.33 -0.56
N SER A 97 14.33 1.69 -1.69
CA SER A 97 15.28 1.59 -2.82
C SER A 97 14.58 1.68 -4.17
N TRP A 98 14.94 2.66 -4.99
CA TRP A 98 14.59 2.63 -6.41
C TRP A 98 15.33 1.47 -7.10
N HIS A 99 14.69 0.81 -8.08
CA HIS A 99 15.33 -0.27 -8.85
C HIS A 99 16.54 0.22 -9.68
N SER A 100 16.67 1.53 -9.91
CA SER A 100 17.87 2.17 -10.47
C SER A 100 19.12 2.10 -9.57
N GLY A 101 18.97 1.67 -8.30
CA GLY A 101 20.03 1.69 -7.30
C GLY A 101 20.20 3.06 -6.61
N TYR A 102 19.24 3.98 -6.77
CA TYR A 102 19.17 5.20 -5.97
C TYR A 102 18.35 4.90 -4.70
N THR A 103 19.00 4.84 -3.54
CA THR A 103 18.39 4.25 -2.33
C THR A 103 18.46 5.18 -1.13
N LEU A 104 17.66 4.89 -0.10
CA LEU A 104 17.89 5.35 1.26
C LEU A 104 18.56 4.21 2.04
N TRP A 105 19.70 4.49 2.65
CA TRP A 105 20.52 3.49 3.36
C TRP A 105 20.83 3.94 4.78
N LEU A 106 20.68 3.01 5.72
CA LEU A 106 21.07 3.10 7.12
C LEU A 106 22.31 2.23 7.30
N ASN A 107 23.47 2.84 7.52
CA ASN A 107 24.71 2.10 7.74
C ASN A 107 25.72 2.93 8.53
N SER A 108 26.44 2.26 9.43
CA SER A 108 27.40 2.87 10.36
C SER A 108 26.80 4.09 11.07
N ASN A 109 25.55 3.97 11.55
CA ASN A 109 24.81 5.05 12.22
C ASN A 109 24.61 6.32 11.37
N VAL A 110 24.64 6.22 10.04
CA VAL A 110 24.28 7.30 9.10
C VAL A 110 23.03 6.91 8.33
N PHE A 111 22.08 7.84 8.22
CA PHE A 111 20.92 7.71 7.33
C PHE A 111 21.02 8.69 6.18
N GLY A 112 20.88 8.21 4.94
CA GLY A 112 20.95 9.10 3.79
C GLY A 112 20.69 8.45 2.46
N PHE A 113 20.91 9.22 1.40
CA PHE A 113 20.86 8.75 0.03
C PHE A 113 22.11 7.96 -0.30
N ASN A 114 21.98 6.87 -1.04
CA ASN A 114 23.08 6.05 -1.54
C ASN A 114 22.94 5.83 -3.04
N THR A 115 24.07 5.76 -3.75
CA THR A 115 24.13 5.62 -5.21
C THR A 115 24.69 4.27 -5.66
N GLU A 116 24.59 3.25 -4.79
CA GLU A 116 25.09 1.91 -5.03
C GLU A 116 26.63 1.79 -5.05
N ASN A 117 27.35 2.77 -4.50
CA ASN A 117 28.82 2.79 -4.56
C ASN A 117 29.50 2.78 -3.18
N GLY A 118 28.77 2.34 -2.14
CA GLY A 118 29.26 2.42 -0.75
C GLY A 118 29.32 3.86 -0.22
N ASP A 119 28.58 4.77 -0.84
CA ASP A 119 28.46 6.18 -0.48
C ASP A 119 27.16 6.44 0.31
N ILE A 120 27.19 7.42 1.21
CA ILE A 120 25.97 7.98 1.82
C ILE A 120 26.07 9.49 1.82
N PHE A 121 25.10 10.17 1.21
CA PHE A 121 24.85 11.59 1.43
C PHE A 121 23.72 11.72 2.45
N GLY A 122 24.08 11.98 3.70
CA GLY A 122 23.21 11.72 4.84
C GLY A 122 23.56 12.50 6.11
N PHE A 123 22.95 12.11 7.22
CA PHE A 123 23.16 12.68 8.55
C PHE A 123 23.27 11.57 9.61
N PRO A 124 23.87 11.84 10.80
CA PRO A 124 23.91 10.88 11.89
C PRO A 124 22.50 10.45 12.35
N ALA A 125 22.26 9.15 12.43
CA ALA A 125 20.93 8.57 12.62
C ALA A 125 20.54 8.35 14.10
N GLU A 126 21.41 8.71 15.05
CA GLU A 126 21.20 8.52 16.50
C GLU A 126 19.86 9.09 16.98
N SER A 127 19.48 10.23 16.41
CA SER A 127 18.26 10.97 16.78
C SER A 127 16.98 10.28 16.32
N ILE A 128 17.04 9.30 15.40
CA ILE A 128 15.88 8.62 14.82
C ILE A 128 15.77 7.12 15.20
N ALA A 129 16.77 6.56 15.89
CA ALA A 129 16.73 5.18 16.35
C ALA A 129 15.66 4.97 17.45
N ASN A 130 15.05 3.78 17.43
CA ASN A 130 14.11 3.27 18.44
C ASN A 130 12.90 4.17 18.73
N LYS A 131 12.49 4.99 17.75
CA LYS A 131 11.31 5.85 17.82
C LYS A 131 10.66 5.97 16.44
N TRP A 132 9.38 6.34 16.42
CA TRP A 132 8.70 6.67 15.19
C TRP A 132 9.11 8.06 14.72
N VAL A 133 9.50 8.14 13.44
CA VAL A 133 9.74 9.40 12.74
C VAL A 133 9.07 9.39 11.38
N GLN A 134 8.60 10.55 10.93
CA GLN A 134 8.25 10.74 9.52
C GLN A 134 9.50 11.16 8.76
N VAL A 135 9.87 10.37 7.77
CA VAL A 135 10.94 10.70 6.83
C VAL A 135 10.31 11.27 5.58
N THR A 136 10.79 12.42 5.12
CA THR A 136 10.52 12.93 3.77
C THR A 136 11.85 13.08 3.05
N ALA A 137 12.05 12.29 2.00
CA ALA A 137 13.23 12.31 1.16
C ALA A 137 12.88 12.88 -0.22
N ILE A 138 13.53 13.98 -0.60
CA ILE A 138 13.46 14.57 -1.92
C ILE A 138 14.66 14.07 -2.71
N PHE A 139 14.42 13.15 -3.63
CA PHE A 139 15.43 12.64 -4.56
C PHE A 139 15.63 13.65 -5.69
N HIS A 140 16.84 14.15 -5.84
CA HIS A 140 17.25 14.94 -7.00
C HIS A 140 18.01 14.05 -7.99
N ASN A 141 17.55 14.02 -9.24
CA ASN A 141 18.18 13.24 -10.30
C ASN A 141 19.46 13.93 -10.81
N GLY A 142 20.53 13.15 -10.96
CA GLY A 142 21.79 13.57 -11.58
C GLY A 142 22.80 14.19 -10.63
N ASP A 143 22.37 14.66 -9.45
CA ASP A 143 23.23 15.27 -8.44
C ASP A 143 22.63 15.01 -7.05
N ILE A 144 23.26 14.10 -6.31
CA ILE A 144 22.80 13.70 -4.97
C ILE A 144 22.93 14.84 -3.95
N THR A 145 23.84 15.79 -4.15
CA THR A 145 24.10 16.86 -3.18
C THR A 145 22.96 17.88 -3.10
N LYS A 146 22.06 17.84 -4.09
CA LYS A 146 20.81 18.63 -4.15
C LYS A 146 19.60 17.87 -3.58
N SER A 147 19.78 16.63 -3.15
CA SER A 147 18.73 15.86 -2.49
C SER A 147 18.59 16.29 -1.04
N GLU A 148 17.38 16.14 -0.48
CA GLU A 148 17.06 16.68 0.83
C GLU A 148 16.34 15.64 1.69
N ILE A 149 16.64 15.60 3.00
CA ILE A 149 15.89 14.80 3.97
C ILE A 149 15.31 15.71 5.04
N TYR A 150 14.04 15.45 5.36
CA TYR A 150 13.34 16.03 6.49
C TYR A 150 12.92 14.92 7.44
N VAL A 151 13.11 15.16 8.73
CA VAL A 151 12.67 14.28 9.81
C VAL A 151 11.64 15.04 10.63
N ASN A 152 10.43 14.51 10.74
CA ASN A 152 9.32 15.14 11.47
C ASN A 152 9.06 16.60 11.05
N GLY A 153 9.22 16.90 9.76
CA GLY A 153 9.05 18.24 9.21
C GLY A 153 10.33 19.10 9.22
N THR A 154 11.38 18.70 9.92
CA THR A 154 12.62 19.48 10.07
C THR A 154 13.68 19.03 9.08
N LYS A 155 14.20 19.97 8.27
CA LYS A 155 15.29 19.73 7.31
C LYS A 155 16.56 19.28 8.04
N GLN A 156 17.20 18.24 7.54
CA GLN A 156 18.49 17.75 8.05
C GLN A 156 19.64 18.34 7.23
N THR A 157 20.77 18.59 7.90
CA THR A 157 22.02 18.94 7.22
C THR A 157 22.72 17.66 6.77
N LEU A 158 22.88 17.50 5.46
CA LEU A 158 23.48 16.32 4.88
C LEU A 158 24.97 16.55 4.58
N GLN A 159 25.77 15.51 4.80
CA GLN A 159 27.18 15.46 4.43
C GLN A 159 27.51 14.11 3.79
N HIS A 160 28.66 14.07 3.12
CA HIS A 160 29.10 12.90 2.39
C HIS A 160 29.90 11.94 3.29
N TYR A 161 29.59 10.65 3.20
CA TYR A 161 30.28 9.56 3.87
C TYR A 161 30.61 8.45 2.87
N GLY A 162 31.76 7.78 3.05
CA GLY A 162 32.16 6.66 2.19
C GLY A 162 32.73 7.12 0.84
N SER A 163 32.54 6.28 -0.19
CA SER A 163 33.05 6.48 -1.55
C SER A 163 32.39 7.66 -2.25
N GLN A 164 32.99 8.16 -3.35
CA GLN A 164 32.36 9.17 -4.19
C GLN A 164 31.02 8.69 -4.77
N SER A 165 29.99 9.53 -4.68
CA SER A 165 28.68 9.24 -5.27
C SER A 165 28.70 9.17 -6.80
N LEU A 166 27.91 8.22 -7.34
CA LEU A 166 27.62 8.07 -8.76
C LEU A 166 26.42 8.94 -9.18
N ILE A 167 26.32 9.20 -10.48
CA ILE A 167 25.15 9.86 -11.08
C ILE A 167 23.99 8.85 -11.13
N LYS A 168 22.90 9.13 -10.43
CA LYS A 168 21.69 8.30 -10.40
C LYS A 168 20.43 9.14 -10.62
N SER A 169 19.38 8.47 -11.09
CA SER A 169 18.02 8.99 -11.18
C SER A 169 17.05 8.00 -10.58
N VAL A 170 15.86 8.44 -10.18
CA VAL A 170 14.76 7.56 -9.76
C VAL A 170 14.27 6.67 -10.92
N SER A 171 13.54 5.61 -10.60
CA SER A 171 12.91 4.68 -11.56
C SER A 171 11.41 4.54 -11.27
N GLU A 172 10.62 4.07 -12.24
CA GLU A 172 9.18 3.84 -12.03
C GLU A 172 8.88 2.68 -11.06
N THR A 173 9.87 1.88 -10.70
CA THR A 173 9.75 0.78 -9.74
C THR A 173 10.72 0.97 -8.57
N ALA A 174 10.27 0.58 -7.38
CA ALA A 174 11.05 0.64 -6.14
C ALA A 174 10.73 -0.56 -5.24
N ASN A 175 11.47 -0.69 -4.15
CA ASN A 175 11.18 -1.61 -3.05
C ASN A 175 11.17 -0.86 -1.72
N ILE A 176 10.32 -1.31 -0.81
CA ILE A 176 10.43 -1.08 0.63
C ILE A 176 11.12 -2.29 1.23
N SER A 177 12.08 -2.05 2.13
CA SER A 177 12.92 -3.07 2.77
C SER A 177 13.82 -3.84 1.78
N GLY A 178 15.07 -3.37 1.68
CA GLY A 178 16.11 -3.91 0.82
C GLY A 178 16.11 -3.28 -0.57
N TRP A 179 16.67 -4.01 -1.54
CA TRP A 179 16.84 -3.58 -2.92
C TRP A 179 16.56 -4.73 -3.90
N ALA A 180 16.49 -4.41 -5.19
CA ALA A 180 16.07 -5.37 -6.21
C ALA A 180 17.14 -6.41 -6.58
N LYS A 181 18.42 -6.12 -6.33
CA LYS A 181 19.53 -6.95 -6.85
C LYS A 181 19.91 -8.13 -5.95
N SER A 182 19.54 -8.11 -4.67
CA SER A 182 19.75 -9.25 -3.77
C SER A 182 18.73 -9.32 -2.62
N GLU A 183 18.81 -10.40 -1.85
CA GLU A 183 18.03 -10.61 -0.63
C GLU A 183 18.66 -9.96 0.62
N ASP A 184 19.78 -9.24 0.45
CA ASP A 184 20.45 -8.51 1.53
C ASP A 184 19.78 -7.16 1.82
N TYR A 185 20.32 -6.44 2.81
CA TYR A 185 19.91 -5.09 3.21
C TYR A 185 18.45 -4.94 3.65
N ARG A 186 17.79 -6.05 3.98
CA ARG A 186 16.39 -6.05 4.44
C ARG A 186 16.26 -5.26 5.72
N PHE A 187 15.22 -4.44 5.76
CA PHE A 187 14.93 -3.56 6.87
C PHE A 187 14.43 -4.36 8.08
N LYS A 188 14.84 -3.95 9.28
CA LYS A 188 14.30 -4.44 10.55
C LYS A 188 13.68 -3.31 11.33
N GLY A 189 12.35 -3.32 11.40
CA GLY A 189 11.58 -2.23 11.97
C GLY A 189 10.15 -2.23 11.45
N GLN A 190 9.54 -1.06 11.44
CA GLN A 190 8.17 -0.89 10.94
C GLN A 190 8.09 0.31 10.01
N ILE A 191 7.30 0.20 8.94
CA ILE A 191 7.06 1.30 8.00
C ILE A 191 5.55 1.44 7.79
N SER A 192 5.09 2.67 7.64
CA SER A 192 3.68 3.00 7.44
C SER A 192 3.51 4.17 6.46
N ASP A 193 2.35 4.22 5.81
CA ASP A 193 1.85 5.41 5.11
C ASP A 193 2.83 5.97 4.05
N LEU A 194 3.44 5.10 3.25
CA LEU A 194 4.37 5.52 2.21
C LEU A 194 3.62 6.29 1.12
N LYS A 195 4.15 7.44 0.71
CA LYS A 195 3.61 8.31 -0.33
C LYS A 195 4.71 8.76 -1.27
N ILE A 196 4.38 8.88 -2.56
CA ILE A 196 5.32 9.33 -3.59
C ILE A 196 4.67 10.44 -4.42
N TRP A 197 5.38 11.54 -4.63
CA TRP A 197 4.98 12.64 -5.53
C TRP A 197 6.01 12.84 -6.63
N LYS A 198 5.54 13.21 -7.83
CA LYS A 198 6.38 13.48 -9.02
C LYS A 198 7.18 14.79 -8.96
N ARG A 199 7.12 15.50 -7.84
CA ARG A 199 7.76 16.79 -7.61
C ARG A 199 8.35 16.87 -6.21
N GLU A 200 9.10 17.93 -5.96
CA GLU A 200 9.42 18.34 -4.60
C GLU A 200 8.18 18.87 -3.87
N LEU A 201 8.00 18.41 -2.62
CA LEU A 201 7.10 19.06 -1.69
C LEU A 201 7.77 20.30 -1.10
N THR A 202 6.98 21.35 -0.89
CA THR A 202 7.41 22.56 -0.20
C THR A 202 7.57 22.31 1.29
N GLN A 203 8.38 23.11 1.98
CA GLN A 203 8.54 23.05 3.43
C GLN A 203 7.18 23.10 4.17
N THR A 204 6.22 23.89 3.69
CA THR A 204 4.88 23.99 4.28
C THR A 204 4.10 22.70 4.14
N GLU A 205 4.12 22.07 2.96
CA GLU A 205 3.49 20.76 2.74
C GLU A 205 4.12 19.70 3.66
N ILE A 206 5.45 19.67 3.73
CA ILE A 206 6.21 18.74 4.57
C ILE A 206 5.85 18.91 6.05
N SER A 207 5.90 20.13 6.60
CA SER A 207 5.56 20.36 8.01
C SER A 207 4.10 20.03 8.33
N SER A 208 3.17 20.33 7.41
CA SER A 208 1.74 20.02 7.60
C SER A 208 1.46 18.52 7.57
N SER A 209 2.24 17.76 6.80
CA SER A 209 2.03 16.31 6.62
C SER A 209 2.31 15.48 7.88
N VAL A 210 3.06 16.05 8.83
CA VAL A 210 3.39 15.38 10.08
C VAL A 210 2.14 15.15 10.95
N PHE A 211 1.11 15.99 10.81
CA PHE A 211 -0.14 15.92 11.59
C PHE A 211 -1.34 15.46 10.77
N SER A 212 -1.15 15.21 9.48
CA SER A 212 -2.23 14.80 8.58
C SER A 212 -2.15 13.31 8.29
N LYS A 213 -3.28 12.61 8.43
CA LYS A 213 -3.43 11.23 7.95
C LYS A 213 -3.55 11.16 6.42
N ASN A 214 -4.05 12.23 5.81
CA ASN A 214 -4.25 12.33 4.37
C ASN A 214 -3.05 13.00 3.69
N PRO A 215 -2.76 12.69 2.42
CA PRO A 215 -1.78 13.43 1.64
C PRO A 215 -2.08 14.93 1.67
N VAL A 216 -1.07 15.73 1.98
CA VAL A 216 -1.16 17.20 2.00
C VAL A 216 -1.35 17.81 0.61
N ALA A 217 -1.00 17.06 -0.44
CA ALA A 217 -1.22 17.42 -1.83
C ALA A 217 -1.67 16.20 -2.63
N LEU A 218 -2.79 16.31 -3.33
CA LEU A 218 -3.25 15.29 -4.29
C LEU A 218 -2.67 15.52 -5.69
N ALA A 219 -2.32 16.77 -6.02
CA ALA A 219 -1.61 17.09 -7.24
C ALA A 219 -0.26 16.36 -7.25
N ASP A 220 0.06 15.73 -8.38
CA ASP A 220 1.29 14.97 -8.61
C ASP A 220 1.53 13.77 -7.68
N LEU A 221 0.54 13.38 -6.86
CA LEU A 221 0.61 12.17 -6.05
C LEU A 221 0.58 10.95 -6.96
N VAL A 222 1.62 10.13 -6.89
CA VAL A 222 1.75 8.87 -7.64
C VAL A 222 1.00 7.74 -6.96
N GLY A 223 1.03 7.74 -5.63
CA GLY A 223 0.37 6.72 -4.83
C GLY A 223 0.57 6.93 -3.34
N GLU A 224 -0.33 6.32 -2.59
CA GLU A 224 -0.23 6.12 -1.15
C GLU A 224 -0.32 4.61 -0.89
N TRP A 225 0.63 4.07 -0.14
CA TRP A 225 0.69 2.67 0.28
C TRP A 225 0.57 2.62 1.79
N LYS A 226 -0.52 2.03 2.29
CA LYS A 226 -0.82 1.95 3.72
C LYS A 226 0.06 0.96 4.47
N LEU A 227 0.52 -0.09 3.76
CA LEU A 227 1.39 -1.15 4.27
C LEU A 227 0.77 -1.84 5.49
N ARG A 228 -0.26 -2.65 5.25
CA ARG A 228 -0.99 -3.40 6.28
C ARG A 228 -0.95 -4.89 5.99
N ASP A 229 -0.80 -5.70 7.02
CA ASP A 229 -0.84 -7.17 6.88
C ASP A 229 -2.29 -7.69 6.83
N GLU A 230 -3.26 -6.87 7.25
CA GLU A 230 -4.69 -7.20 7.27
C GLU A 230 -5.53 -5.95 6.95
N PRO A 231 -6.68 -6.09 6.28
CA PRO A 231 -7.64 -5.01 6.07
C PRO A 231 -8.20 -4.43 7.37
N VAL A 232 -8.50 -3.12 7.37
CA VAL A 232 -9.10 -2.43 8.52
C VAL A 232 -10.62 -2.64 8.58
N GLN A 233 -11.25 -2.84 7.41
CA GLN A 233 -12.68 -3.09 7.27
C GLN A 233 -12.89 -4.26 6.32
N SER A 234 -13.97 -5.01 6.53
CA SER A 234 -14.33 -6.14 5.67
C SER A 234 -15.83 -6.43 5.73
N LEU A 235 -16.33 -7.08 4.68
CA LEU A 235 -17.64 -7.71 4.66
C LEU A 235 -17.54 -9.10 5.26
N LYS A 236 -18.40 -9.43 6.23
CA LYS A 236 -18.54 -10.79 6.75
C LYS A 236 -19.64 -11.50 5.97
N PHE A 237 -19.34 -12.71 5.50
CA PHE A 237 -20.28 -13.65 4.93
C PHE A 237 -20.36 -14.89 5.83
N ASN A 238 -21.57 -15.42 5.98
CA ASN A 238 -21.91 -16.51 6.90
C ASN A 238 -22.53 -17.73 6.18
N GLY A 239 -22.31 -17.87 4.87
CA GLY A 239 -22.90 -18.95 4.09
C GLY A 239 -24.35 -18.77 3.66
N SER A 240 -24.96 -17.61 3.88
CA SER A 240 -26.35 -17.34 3.46
C SER A 240 -26.51 -16.05 2.67
N GLN A 241 -25.47 -15.21 2.65
CA GLN A 241 -25.49 -13.90 2.02
C GLN A 241 -24.73 -13.95 0.71
N GLN A 242 -25.20 -13.18 -0.25
CA GLN A 242 -24.53 -12.92 -1.52
C GLN A 242 -24.57 -11.42 -1.78
N MET A 243 -23.53 -10.89 -2.40
CA MET A 243 -23.48 -9.51 -2.82
C MET A 243 -23.27 -9.41 -4.32
N LYS A 244 -24.18 -8.75 -5.03
CA LYS A 244 -24.02 -8.45 -6.46
C LYS A 244 -23.17 -7.20 -6.66
N LEU A 245 -22.20 -7.30 -7.54
CA LEU A 245 -21.33 -6.23 -8.02
C LEU A 245 -21.78 -5.86 -9.43
N SER A 246 -22.08 -4.60 -9.69
CA SER A 246 -22.59 -4.13 -10.99
C SER A 246 -21.73 -2.98 -11.52
N GLY A 247 -21.67 -2.83 -12.84
CA GLY A 247 -20.94 -1.74 -13.48
C GLY A 247 -19.42 -1.97 -13.55
N ILE A 248 -18.99 -3.24 -13.61
CA ILE A 248 -17.55 -3.57 -13.69
C ILE A 248 -16.98 -3.20 -15.07
N GLN A 249 -17.77 -3.19 -16.15
CA GLN A 249 -17.32 -2.82 -17.51
C GLN A 249 -16.11 -3.66 -17.99
N ALA A 250 -16.19 -4.98 -17.82
CA ALA A 250 -15.11 -5.89 -18.20
C ALA A 250 -15.19 -6.22 -19.71
N ASP A 251 -14.05 -6.28 -20.38
CA ASP A 251 -14.01 -6.67 -21.79
C ASP A 251 -14.06 -8.19 -21.91
N SER A 252 -15.13 -8.71 -22.53
CA SER A 252 -15.38 -10.15 -22.73
C SER A 252 -14.83 -10.70 -24.05
N ASN A 253 -14.07 -9.92 -24.83
CA ASN A 253 -13.47 -10.39 -26.09
C ASN A 253 -12.45 -11.51 -25.83
N PRO A 254 -12.32 -12.48 -26.76
CA PRO A 254 -11.37 -13.60 -26.61
C PRO A 254 -9.94 -13.13 -26.32
N ASP A 255 -9.22 -13.89 -25.48
CA ASP A 255 -7.84 -13.64 -25.04
C ASP A 255 -7.61 -12.34 -24.24
N VAL A 256 -8.61 -11.48 -24.08
CA VAL A 256 -8.52 -10.33 -23.18
C VAL A 256 -8.46 -10.83 -21.74
N GLN A 257 -7.56 -10.22 -20.96
CA GLN A 257 -7.33 -10.55 -19.57
C GLN A 257 -7.90 -9.50 -18.63
N THR A 258 -8.49 -9.93 -17.52
CA THR A 258 -8.99 -9.05 -16.45
C THR A 258 -8.41 -9.51 -15.13
N THR A 259 -7.90 -8.58 -14.32
CA THR A 259 -7.37 -8.90 -12.99
C THR A 259 -8.39 -8.52 -11.92
N VAL A 260 -8.71 -9.46 -11.04
CA VAL A 260 -9.52 -9.25 -9.85
C VAL A 260 -8.61 -9.40 -8.63
N GLN A 261 -8.56 -8.39 -7.77
CA GLN A 261 -7.79 -8.41 -6.52
C GLN A 261 -8.68 -8.12 -5.32
N PHE A 262 -8.51 -8.85 -4.23
CA PHE A 262 -9.19 -8.60 -2.97
C PHE A 262 -8.47 -9.30 -1.83
N TRP A 263 -8.70 -8.83 -0.60
CA TRP A 263 -8.35 -9.58 0.60
C TRP A 263 -9.48 -10.52 0.97
N MET A 264 -9.13 -11.73 1.41
CA MET A 264 -10.09 -12.65 2.04
C MET A 264 -9.52 -13.30 3.30
N LYS A 265 -10.42 -13.63 4.22
CA LYS A 265 -10.18 -14.56 5.33
C LYS A 265 -11.24 -15.63 5.26
N TRP A 266 -10.88 -16.78 4.69
CA TRP A 266 -11.78 -17.91 4.48
C TRP A 266 -11.82 -18.83 5.72
N ASP A 267 -13.01 -19.24 6.13
CA ASP A 267 -13.22 -20.00 7.36
C ASP A 267 -12.89 -21.51 7.22
N GLY A 268 -12.67 -22.01 5.99
CA GLY A 268 -12.18 -23.37 5.73
C GLY A 268 -13.19 -24.38 5.16
N ASN A 269 -14.38 -23.93 4.79
CA ASN A 269 -15.42 -24.79 4.23
C ASN A 269 -15.11 -25.25 2.81
N GLN A 270 -15.40 -26.52 2.52
CA GLN A 270 -14.84 -27.19 1.36
C GLN A 270 -15.42 -26.79 0.00
N ILE A 271 -16.64 -26.25 -0.07
CA ILE A 271 -17.39 -26.07 -1.33
C ILE A 271 -18.03 -24.68 -1.34
N GLU A 272 -17.30 -23.68 -1.84
CA GLU A 272 -17.72 -22.26 -1.78
C GLU A 272 -17.09 -21.43 -2.90
N MET A 273 -17.78 -20.35 -3.29
CA MET A 273 -17.31 -19.41 -4.31
C MET A 273 -17.15 -18.01 -3.70
N PRO A 274 -15.92 -17.57 -3.36
CA PRO A 274 -15.71 -16.20 -2.89
C PRO A 274 -16.02 -15.15 -3.96
N PHE A 275 -15.85 -15.47 -5.25
CA PHE A 275 -16.10 -14.57 -6.38
C PHE A 275 -16.60 -15.32 -7.61
N SER A 276 -17.61 -14.78 -8.31
CA SER A 276 -18.16 -15.36 -9.55
C SER A 276 -18.51 -14.29 -10.57
N TRP A 277 -18.20 -14.47 -11.86
CA TRP A 277 -18.71 -13.61 -12.92
C TRP A 277 -20.17 -13.94 -13.25
N ALA A 278 -21.05 -12.93 -13.23
CA ALA A 278 -22.48 -13.10 -13.42
C ALA A 278 -22.82 -13.66 -14.81
N ASN A 279 -23.70 -14.65 -14.87
CA ASN A 279 -24.14 -15.35 -16.10
C ASN A 279 -23.00 -15.96 -16.92
N SER A 280 -21.81 -16.12 -16.33
CA SER A 280 -20.67 -16.73 -16.97
C SER A 280 -20.36 -18.11 -16.40
N SER A 281 -20.58 -18.33 -15.09
CA SER A 281 -20.02 -19.51 -14.39
C SER A 281 -18.50 -19.54 -14.57
N TYR A 282 -17.85 -18.40 -14.34
CA TYR A 282 -16.40 -18.24 -14.42
C TYR A 282 -15.91 -17.64 -13.11
N ASP A 283 -15.44 -18.51 -12.24
CA ASP A 283 -15.52 -18.23 -10.81
C ASP A 283 -14.20 -18.58 -10.13
N LEU A 284 -14.00 -18.03 -8.93
CA LEU A 284 -13.04 -18.55 -7.97
C LEU A 284 -13.78 -19.50 -7.04
N TYR A 285 -13.23 -20.70 -6.87
CA TYR A 285 -13.93 -21.82 -6.23
C TYR A 285 -13.00 -22.57 -5.28
N PHE A 286 -13.53 -22.86 -4.08
CA PHE A 286 -12.97 -23.86 -3.18
C PHE A 286 -13.64 -25.20 -3.42
N ASN A 287 -12.85 -26.24 -3.63
CA ASN A 287 -13.31 -27.61 -3.71
C ASN A 287 -12.23 -28.56 -3.23
N ASP A 288 -12.57 -29.49 -2.33
CA ASP A 288 -11.68 -30.56 -1.85
C ASP A 288 -10.22 -30.09 -1.62
N ARG A 289 -10.06 -29.10 -0.73
CA ARG A 289 -8.75 -28.52 -0.32
C ARG A 289 -7.96 -27.83 -1.45
N LEU A 290 -8.63 -27.49 -2.54
CA LEU A 290 -8.09 -26.66 -3.63
C LEU A 290 -8.81 -25.32 -3.69
N PHE A 291 -8.09 -24.30 -4.15
CA PHE A 291 -8.59 -22.97 -4.45
C PHE A 291 -8.09 -22.54 -5.83
N GLY A 292 -8.99 -22.09 -6.70
CA GLY A 292 -8.61 -21.62 -8.02
C GLY A 292 -9.80 -21.29 -8.91
N PHE A 293 -9.58 -21.36 -10.20
CA PHE A 293 -10.57 -21.01 -11.22
C PHE A 293 -11.48 -22.20 -11.53
N ASN A 294 -12.76 -21.93 -11.80
CA ASN A 294 -13.77 -22.92 -12.17
C ASN A 294 -14.64 -22.40 -13.32
N THR A 295 -15.19 -23.32 -14.14
CA THR A 295 -16.07 -22.99 -15.28
C THR A 295 -17.50 -23.50 -15.15
N GLY A 296 -17.91 -23.89 -13.93
CA GLY A 296 -19.20 -24.49 -13.63
C GLY A 296 -19.38 -25.91 -14.18
N ASN A 297 -18.31 -26.58 -14.62
CA ASN A 297 -18.36 -27.90 -15.27
C ASN A 297 -17.72 -29.02 -14.43
N GLY A 298 -17.70 -28.85 -13.10
CA GLY A 298 -17.01 -29.78 -12.18
C GLY A 298 -15.49 -29.76 -12.29
N ASP A 299 -14.93 -28.76 -12.98
CA ASP A 299 -13.50 -28.55 -13.17
C ASP A 299 -12.89 -27.61 -12.12
N LEU A 300 -11.57 -27.66 -11.96
CA LEU A 300 -10.85 -26.68 -11.15
C LEU A 300 -9.42 -26.53 -11.69
N TYR A 301 -8.97 -25.27 -11.84
CA TYR A 301 -7.58 -24.94 -12.15
C TYR A 301 -7.00 -24.10 -11.00
N GLY A 302 -6.26 -24.74 -10.09
CA GLY A 302 -6.02 -24.17 -8.77
C GLY A 302 -4.80 -24.71 -8.02
N THR A 303 -4.60 -24.19 -6.82
CA THR A 303 -3.54 -24.56 -5.88
C THR A 303 -4.14 -25.10 -4.58
N SER A 304 -3.32 -25.60 -3.66
CA SER A 304 -3.78 -26.02 -2.33
C SER A 304 -4.37 -24.85 -1.54
N SER A 305 -5.54 -25.07 -0.95
CA SER A 305 -6.19 -24.10 -0.06
C SER A 305 -5.78 -24.24 1.40
N ASP A 306 -5.12 -25.33 1.78
CA ASP A 306 -4.73 -25.60 3.18
C ASP A 306 -3.96 -24.44 3.84
N PRO A 307 -3.03 -23.74 3.16
CA PRO A 307 -2.32 -22.63 3.78
C PRO A 307 -3.19 -21.39 4.07
N LEU A 308 -4.37 -21.30 3.44
CA LEU A 308 -5.23 -20.11 3.40
C LEU A 308 -6.26 -20.06 4.53
N VAL A 309 -6.58 -21.21 5.14
CA VAL A 309 -7.65 -21.32 6.15
C VAL A 309 -7.41 -20.42 7.35
N ASN A 310 -8.43 -19.66 7.76
CA ASN A 310 -8.45 -18.76 8.91
C ASN A 310 -7.36 -17.68 8.91
N LYS A 311 -6.82 -17.32 7.73
CA LYS A 311 -5.81 -16.27 7.57
C LYS A 311 -6.28 -15.22 6.58
N TRP A 312 -5.93 -13.96 6.85
CA TRP A 312 -6.00 -12.94 5.83
C TRP A 312 -4.97 -13.23 4.75
N VAL A 313 -5.44 -13.33 3.52
CA VAL A 313 -4.62 -13.45 2.33
C VAL A 313 -5.13 -12.48 1.28
N HIS A 314 -4.21 -11.88 0.53
CA HIS A 314 -4.54 -11.12 -0.66
C HIS A 314 -4.55 -12.04 -1.87
N VAL A 315 -5.67 -12.10 -2.57
CA VAL A 315 -5.86 -12.86 -3.80
C VAL A 315 -5.70 -11.92 -4.97
N SER A 316 -4.96 -12.33 -5.99
CA SER A 316 -5.00 -11.68 -7.31
C SER A 316 -5.18 -12.74 -8.38
N ALA A 317 -6.31 -12.67 -9.06
CA ALA A 317 -6.74 -13.62 -10.05
C ALA A 317 -6.80 -12.94 -11.42
N ILE A 318 -5.99 -13.41 -12.36
CA ILE A 318 -6.01 -12.98 -13.76
C ILE A 318 -6.86 -13.97 -14.54
N PHE A 319 -8.03 -13.52 -14.97
CA PHE A 319 -8.95 -14.27 -15.82
C PHE A 319 -8.61 -14.00 -17.29
N THR A 320 -8.59 -15.05 -18.12
CA THR A 320 -8.38 -14.96 -19.56
C THR A 320 -9.61 -15.49 -20.28
N ASN A 321 -10.23 -14.64 -21.10
CA ASN A 321 -11.42 -15.01 -21.86
C ASN A 321 -11.13 -16.13 -22.85
N GLY A 322 -11.94 -17.19 -22.80
CA GLY A 322 -11.91 -18.31 -23.72
C GLY A 322 -10.89 -19.40 -23.39
N ASP A 323 -10.01 -19.22 -22.40
CA ASP A 323 -9.03 -20.23 -21.98
C ASP A 323 -8.61 -20.07 -20.51
N ILE A 324 -9.24 -20.84 -19.62
CA ILE A 324 -8.92 -20.88 -18.20
C ILE A 324 -7.47 -21.25 -17.90
N TYR A 325 -6.79 -22.01 -18.77
CA TYR A 325 -5.44 -22.49 -18.48
C TYR A 325 -4.37 -21.41 -18.70
N LYS A 326 -4.76 -20.28 -19.30
CA LYS A 326 -3.96 -19.04 -19.34
C LYS A 326 -4.17 -18.16 -18.10
N ASN A 327 -5.05 -18.55 -17.18
CA ASN A 327 -5.26 -17.81 -15.94
C ASN A 327 -4.05 -17.89 -15.02
N GLU A 328 -3.89 -16.86 -14.21
CA GLU A 328 -2.85 -16.80 -13.19
C GLU A 328 -3.44 -16.45 -11.83
N LEU A 329 -2.95 -17.12 -10.79
CA LEU A 329 -3.32 -16.85 -9.42
C LEU A 329 -2.09 -16.44 -8.61
N TYR A 330 -2.23 -15.37 -7.85
CA TYR A 330 -1.23 -14.90 -6.91
C TYR A 330 -1.86 -14.82 -5.52
N ILE A 331 -1.12 -15.30 -4.52
CA ILE A 331 -1.51 -15.23 -3.11
C ILE A 331 -0.42 -14.43 -2.38
N ASN A 332 -0.81 -13.35 -1.72
CA ASN A 332 0.11 -12.41 -1.04
C ASN A 332 1.24 -11.93 -1.96
N GLY A 333 0.92 -11.66 -3.23
CA GLY A 333 1.90 -11.24 -4.26
C GLY A 333 2.72 -12.37 -4.87
N VAL A 334 2.63 -13.60 -4.37
CA VAL A 334 3.41 -14.74 -4.89
C VAL A 334 2.60 -15.54 -5.90
N ARG A 335 3.12 -15.68 -7.12
CA ARG A 335 2.50 -16.49 -8.19
C ARG A 335 2.42 -17.96 -7.76
N GLN A 336 1.26 -18.56 -7.96
CA GLN A 336 1.01 -19.96 -7.62
C GLN A 336 1.19 -20.86 -8.84
N THR A 337 1.65 -22.08 -8.61
CA THR A 337 1.56 -23.16 -9.61
C THR A 337 0.18 -23.80 -9.52
N LEU A 338 -0.50 -23.93 -10.66
CA LEU A 338 -1.87 -24.43 -10.71
C LEU A 338 -1.95 -25.83 -11.33
N ALA A 339 -2.73 -26.69 -10.69
CA ALA A 339 -3.05 -28.04 -11.14
C ALA A 339 -4.44 -28.06 -11.78
N LYS A 340 -4.62 -28.93 -12.77
CA LYS A 340 -5.88 -29.12 -13.51
C LYS A 340 -6.64 -30.29 -12.93
N ILE A 341 -7.92 -30.11 -12.65
CA ILE A 341 -8.88 -31.13 -12.26
C ILE A 341 -10.08 -31.04 -13.20
N GLY A 342 -10.53 -32.19 -13.71
CA GLY A 342 -11.66 -32.24 -14.66
C GLY A 342 -11.36 -31.59 -16.01
N THR A 343 -12.41 -31.32 -16.78
CA THR A 343 -12.34 -30.71 -18.11
C THR A 343 -13.09 -29.39 -18.11
N ALA A 344 -12.35 -28.29 -18.25
CA ALA A 344 -12.93 -26.96 -18.30
C ALA A 344 -13.68 -26.66 -19.60
N SER A 345 -14.63 -25.73 -19.52
CA SER A 345 -15.31 -25.11 -20.66
C SER A 345 -14.75 -23.73 -20.97
N ASN A 346 -15.02 -23.21 -22.16
CA ASN A 346 -14.67 -21.82 -22.49
C ASN A 346 -15.64 -20.86 -21.81
N ARG A 347 -15.09 -19.91 -21.04
CA ARG A 347 -15.82 -18.86 -20.33
C ARG A 347 -15.14 -17.50 -20.49
N ASN A 348 -15.91 -16.44 -20.34
CA ASN A 348 -15.44 -15.05 -20.44
C ASN A 348 -15.87 -14.26 -19.20
N VAL A 349 -15.17 -13.18 -18.88
CA VAL A 349 -15.60 -12.24 -17.84
C VAL A 349 -16.92 -11.54 -18.23
N ALA A 350 -17.56 -10.88 -17.27
CA ALA A 350 -18.85 -10.21 -17.46
C ALA A 350 -18.89 -8.81 -16.80
N ASP A 351 -19.87 -7.99 -17.14
CA ASP A 351 -20.01 -6.61 -16.58
C ASP A 351 -20.55 -6.56 -15.15
N SER A 352 -20.89 -7.71 -14.58
CA SER A 352 -21.30 -7.86 -13.19
C SER A 352 -20.72 -9.14 -12.61
N ALA A 353 -20.59 -9.17 -11.30
CA ALA A 353 -20.04 -10.29 -10.56
C ALA A 353 -20.80 -10.45 -9.23
N TYR A 354 -20.46 -11.49 -8.48
CA TYR A 354 -20.94 -11.69 -7.13
C TYR A 354 -19.79 -12.02 -6.20
N PHE A 355 -19.90 -11.51 -4.97
CA PHE A 355 -19.21 -12.08 -3.83
C PHE A 355 -20.14 -13.05 -3.11
N SER A 356 -19.57 -14.16 -2.66
CA SER A 356 -20.24 -15.23 -1.92
C SER A 356 -21.33 -15.95 -2.73
N GLY A 357 -20.94 -17.04 -3.38
CA GLY A 357 -21.78 -17.83 -4.26
C GLY A 357 -21.80 -17.31 -5.70
N TRP A 358 -22.76 -17.81 -6.47
CA TRP A 358 -22.98 -17.50 -7.88
C TRP A 358 -24.45 -17.19 -8.18
N ASN A 359 -24.80 -16.88 -9.43
CA ASN A 359 -26.15 -16.41 -9.77
C ASN A 359 -27.10 -17.46 -10.34
N ASN A 360 -26.71 -18.73 -10.35
CA ASN A 360 -27.53 -19.82 -10.88
C ASN A 360 -28.50 -20.36 -9.82
N ASP A 361 -28.12 -20.31 -8.54
CA ASP A 361 -28.94 -20.72 -7.39
C ASP A 361 -28.41 -20.09 -6.08
N THR A 362 -28.96 -20.53 -4.94
CA THR A 362 -28.56 -20.11 -3.60
C THR A 362 -27.62 -21.11 -2.91
N GLN A 363 -26.69 -21.72 -3.65
CA GLN A 363 -25.64 -22.59 -3.11
C GLN A 363 -24.25 -21.91 -3.19
N TYR A 364 -23.24 -22.53 -2.59
CA TYR A 364 -21.82 -22.13 -2.64
C TYR A 364 -21.49 -20.79 -1.97
N GLN A 365 -22.35 -20.27 -1.11
CA GLN A 365 -22.09 -19.04 -0.37
C GLN A 365 -20.85 -19.19 0.51
N PHE A 366 -20.05 -18.14 0.52
CA PHE A 366 -18.78 -18.06 1.23
C PHE A 366 -18.98 -17.88 2.74
N HIS A 367 -18.12 -18.52 3.52
CA HIS A 367 -17.96 -18.24 4.94
C HIS A 367 -16.59 -17.63 5.19
N GLY A 368 -16.59 -16.40 5.67
CA GLY A 368 -15.36 -15.66 5.86
C GLY A 368 -15.56 -14.17 5.73
N ASN A 369 -14.46 -13.46 5.53
CA ASN A 369 -14.44 -12.03 5.31
C ASN A 369 -13.83 -11.72 3.94
N ILE A 370 -14.34 -10.70 3.25
CA ILE A 370 -13.77 -10.15 2.01
C ILE A 370 -13.60 -8.64 2.17
N ALA A 371 -12.52 -8.08 1.65
CA ALA A 371 -12.26 -6.64 1.71
C ALA A 371 -11.50 -6.13 0.47
N GLU A 372 -11.66 -4.85 0.18
CA GLU A 372 -10.84 -4.07 -0.75
C GLU A 372 -10.78 -4.67 -2.16
N LEU A 373 -11.97 -4.86 -2.75
CA LEU A 373 -12.04 -5.34 -4.12
C LEU A 373 -11.49 -4.30 -5.07
N LYS A 374 -10.66 -4.76 -6.02
CA LYS A 374 -10.22 -4.00 -7.18
C LYS A 374 -10.36 -4.86 -8.43
N VAL A 375 -10.90 -4.27 -9.49
CA VAL A 375 -10.95 -4.92 -10.80
C VAL A 375 -10.22 -4.07 -11.83
N TRP A 376 -9.38 -4.72 -12.63
CA TRP A 376 -8.56 -4.12 -13.68
C TRP A 376 -8.93 -4.73 -15.03
N ASN A 377 -9.15 -3.89 -16.05
CA ASN A 377 -9.48 -4.33 -17.42
C ASN A 377 -8.28 -4.93 -18.21
N ARG A 378 -7.25 -5.39 -17.52
CA ARG A 378 -6.03 -5.97 -18.07
C ARG A 378 -5.40 -6.94 -17.07
N ALA A 379 -4.45 -7.74 -17.54
CA ALA A 379 -3.48 -8.39 -16.66
C ALA A 379 -2.58 -7.35 -15.97
N LEU A 380 -2.40 -7.50 -14.65
CA LEU A 380 -1.36 -6.83 -13.90
C LEU A 380 -0.06 -7.65 -13.95
N ASN A 381 1.09 -6.98 -14.01
CA ASN A 381 2.38 -7.64 -13.85
C ASN A 381 2.70 -7.89 -12.35
N PRO A 382 3.70 -8.73 -12.01
CA PRO A 382 3.99 -9.07 -10.61
C PRO A 382 4.27 -7.88 -9.68
N ILE A 383 4.97 -6.85 -10.16
CA ILE A 383 5.25 -5.63 -9.37
C ILE A 383 3.97 -4.85 -9.11
N GLU A 384 3.09 -4.75 -10.12
CA GLU A 384 1.78 -4.13 -9.96
C GLU A 384 0.92 -4.90 -8.96
N ILE A 385 0.89 -6.23 -9.04
CA ILE A 385 0.11 -7.08 -8.13
C ILE A 385 0.50 -6.83 -6.67
N GLU A 386 1.80 -6.84 -6.38
CA GLU A 386 2.32 -6.64 -5.03
C GLU A 386 2.13 -5.20 -4.54
N SER A 387 2.38 -4.22 -5.42
CA SER A 387 2.19 -2.80 -5.10
C SER A 387 0.72 -2.47 -4.83
N GLU A 388 -0.20 -2.93 -5.67
CA GLU A 388 -1.64 -2.61 -5.55
C GLU A 388 -2.30 -3.27 -4.33
N MET A 389 -1.74 -4.35 -3.78
CA MET A 389 -2.21 -4.95 -2.52
C MET A 389 -2.20 -3.94 -1.34
N TYR A 390 -1.25 -3.00 -1.33
CA TYR A 390 -1.11 -2.01 -0.26
C TYR A 390 -1.55 -0.61 -0.64
N LYS A 391 -1.83 -0.37 -1.92
CA LYS A 391 -2.07 0.96 -2.46
C LYS A 391 -3.51 1.41 -2.21
N THR A 392 -3.69 2.63 -1.71
CA THR A 392 -5.02 3.28 -1.69
C THR A 392 -5.52 3.42 -3.14
N PRO A 393 -6.76 2.98 -3.45
CA PRO A 393 -7.32 3.16 -4.79
C PRO A 393 -7.28 4.62 -5.22
N ALA A 394 -6.69 4.90 -6.39
CA ALA A 394 -6.74 6.21 -7.02
C ALA A 394 -7.78 6.19 -8.15
N ILE A 395 -8.62 7.21 -8.23
CA ILE A 395 -9.59 7.39 -9.32
C ILE A 395 -8.80 7.72 -10.60
N GLY A 396 -9.05 7.01 -11.71
CA GLY A 396 -8.55 7.42 -13.03
C GLY A 396 -7.35 6.64 -13.61
N SER A 397 -7.37 5.32 -13.52
CA SER A 397 -6.65 4.47 -14.50
C SER A 397 -7.53 3.24 -14.75
N ASN A 398 -7.04 2.22 -15.45
CA ASN A 398 -7.71 0.94 -15.77
C ASN A 398 -8.41 0.19 -14.60
N LEU A 399 -8.49 0.79 -13.42
CA LEU A 399 -9.40 0.48 -12.31
C LEU A 399 -10.81 0.75 -12.79
N ILE A 400 -11.55 -0.32 -12.97
CA ILE A 400 -12.93 -0.24 -13.42
C ILE A 400 -13.91 -0.43 -12.26
N TYR A 401 -13.45 -0.92 -11.10
CA TYR A 401 -14.30 -1.13 -9.92
C TYR A 401 -13.53 -1.14 -8.60
N VAL A 402 -14.09 -0.50 -7.56
CA VAL A 402 -13.61 -0.55 -6.17
C VAL A 402 -14.80 -0.73 -5.23
N TYR A 403 -14.65 -1.60 -4.22
CA TYR A 403 -15.60 -1.73 -3.11
C TYR A 403 -14.89 -1.75 -1.77
#